data_AF-W7KNC8-F1
#
_entry.id   AF-W7KNC8-F1
#
_cell.length_a   1.000
_cell.length_b   1.000
_cell.length_c   1.000
_cell.angle_alpha   90.00
_cell.angle_beta   90.00
_cell.angle_gamma   90.00
#
_symmetry.space_group_name_H-M   'P 1'
#
loop_
_entity.id
_entity.type
_entity.pdbx_description
1 polymer ?
#
loop_
_entity_poly.entity_id
_entity_poly.type
_entity_poly.pdbx_seq_one_letter_code
_entity_poly.pdbx_strand_id
1 'polypeptide(L)'
;MLKNLRKRLKDQKGLTLIELLAVIVILGIIAAIAVPSIGGLINKTKKDAQVAEAVQIVNAAKLYITTNPATQNLTHDNLKSYLEKVDDTSYIVTVGKDSEGKFTYTLKNHNGGNIAAKSDEDTSITEDDLLKFSGN
;
A
#
# COMPACT_ATOMS: atom_id res chain seq x y z
N MET A 1 15.15 -43.79 41.13
CA MET A 1 14.56 -42.61 40.46
C MET A 1 13.99 -42.88 39.05
N LEU A 2 14.52 -43.82 38.26
CA LEU A 2 14.05 -44.14 36.89
C LEU A 2 12.61 -44.70 36.76
N LYS A 3 11.98 -45.14 37.85
CA LYS A 3 10.65 -45.76 37.84
C LYS A 3 9.51 -44.76 37.54
N ASN A 4 9.72 -43.48 37.85
CA ASN A 4 8.70 -42.43 37.66
C ASN A 4 8.64 -41.91 36.21
N LEU A 5 9.71 -42.08 35.43
CA LEU A 5 9.76 -41.63 34.03
C LEU A 5 8.99 -42.58 33.10
N ARG A 6 9.09 -43.90 33.33
CA ARG A 6 8.33 -44.92 32.59
C ARG A 6 6.81 -44.83 32.83
N LYS A 7 6.37 -44.28 33.97
CA LYS A 7 4.94 -44.12 34.28
C LYS A 7 4.32 -42.98 33.46
N ARG A 8 5.02 -41.85 33.28
CA ARG A 8 4.57 -40.71 32.48
C ARG A 8 4.43 -41.00 30.98
N LEU A 9 5.22 -41.92 30.44
CA LEU A 9 5.08 -42.39 29.04
C LEU A 9 3.88 -43.33 28.85
N LYS A 10 3.48 -44.07 29.90
CA LYS A 10 2.31 -44.96 29.88
C LYS A 10 0.98 -44.22 30.10
N ASP A 11 1.04 -43.02 30.67
CA ASP A 11 -0.12 -42.15 30.89
C ASP A 11 -0.41 -41.22 29.69
N GLN A 12 0.27 -41.39 28.56
CA GLN A 12 -0.14 -40.76 27.30
C GLN A 12 -1.32 -41.54 26.69
N LYS A 13 -2.49 -41.39 27.31
CA LYS A 13 -3.77 -41.66 26.63
C LYS A 13 -3.87 -40.65 25.48
N GLY A 14 -3.33 -41.05 24.33
CA GLY A 14 -3.16 -40.20 23.16
C GLY A 14 -4.50 -39.75 22.58
N LEU A 15 -4.48 -38.54 22.01
CA LEU A 15 -5.52 -37.97 21.17
C LEU A 15 -6.03 -39.02 20.18
N THR A 16 -7.33 -39.15 20.07
CA THR A 16 -7.94 -40.04 19.10
C THR A 16 -7.82 -39.44 17.69
N LEU A 17 -7.72 -40.28 16.66
CA LEU A 17 -7.67 -39.81 15.28
C LEU A 17 -8.91 -38.98 14.91
N ILE A 18 -10.06 -39.28 15.50
CA ILE A 18 -11.32 -38.56 15.26
C ILE A 18 -11.29 -37.14 15.84
N GLU A 19 -10.65 -36.92 17.00
CA GLU A 19 -10.48 -35.58 17.57
C GLU A 19 -9.57 -34.73 16.69
N LEU A 20 -8.46 -35.29 16.20
CA LEU A 20 -7.59 -34.58 15.27
C LEU A 20 -8.32 -34.26 13.95
N LEU A 21 -9.14 -35.21 13.46
CA LEU A 21 -9.91 -35.06 12.23
C LEU A 21 -10.96 -33.94 12.34
N ALA A 22 -11.70 -33.87 13.45
CA ALA A 22 -12.67 -32.80 13.65
C ALA A 22 -12.02 -31.39 13.64
N VAL A 23 -10.83 -31.26 14.22
CA VAL A 23 -10.09 -29.98 14.26
C VAL A 23 -9.65 -29.55 12.87
N ILE A 24 -9.05 -30.44 12.07
CA ILE A 24 -8.60 -30.06 10.72
C ILE A 24 -9.77 -29.72 9.79
N VAL A 25 -10.95 -30.34 9.99
CA VAL A 25 -12.17 -30.02 9.24
C VAL A 25 -12.62 -28.60 9.57
N ILE A 26 -12.68 -28.23 10.86
CA ILE A 26 -13.05 -26.87 11.29
C ILE A 26 -12.02 -25.85 10.75
N LEU A 27 -10.72 -26.11 10.90
CA LEU A 27 -9.67 -25.25 10.36
C LEU A 27 -9.75 -25.13 8.84
N GLY A 28 -10.11 -26.20 8.12
CA GLY A 28 -10.30 -26.21 6.67
C GLY A 28 -11.46 -25.31 6.23
N ILE A 29 -12.59 -25.35 6.93
CA ILE A 29 -13.75 -24.49 6.65
C ILE A 29 -13.39 -23.01 6.88
N ILE A 30 -12.72 -22.70 7.99
CA ILE A 30 -12.27 -21.32 8.29
C ILE A 30 -11.27 -20.84 7.23
N ALA A 31 -10.28 -21.67 6.90
CA ALA A 31 -9.26 -21.33 5.90
C ALA A 31 -9.87 -21.09 4.51
N ALA A 32 -10.87 -21.88 4.10
CA ALA A 32 -11.53 -21.73 2.81
C ALA A 32 -12.19 -20.34 2.63
N ILE A 33 -12.75 -19.76 3.70
CA ILE A 33 -13.37 -18.43 3.67
C ILE A 33 -12.31 -17.33 3.88
N ALA A 34 -11.37 -17.54 4.80
CA ALA A 34 -10.40 -16.51 5.20
C ALA A 34 -9.34 -16.20 4.13
N VAL A 35 -8.85 -17.22 3.42
CA VAL A 35 -7.79 -17.05 2.41
C VAL A 35 -8.20 -16.06 1.28
N PRO A 36 -9.34 -16.22 0.59
CA PRO A 36 -9.73 -15.28 -0.46
C PRO A 36 -10.02 -13.88 0.08
N SER A 37 -10.59 -13.74 1.30
CA SER A 37 -10.89 -12.42 1.87
C SER A 37 -9.62 -11.63 2.21
N ILE A 38 -8.60 -12.30 2.75
CA ILE A 38 -7.31 -11.69 3.10
C ILE A 38 -6.56 -11.27 1.83
N GLY A 39 -6.58 -12.09 0.77
CA GLY A 39 -5.94 -11.75 -0.51
C GLY A 39 -6.50 -10.46 -1.14
N GLY A 40 -7.82 -10.31 -1.18
CA GLY A 40 -8.47 -9.09 -1.67
C GLY A 40 -8.14 -7.86 -0.82
N LEU A 41 -8.11 -8.01 0.52
CA LEU A 41 -7.76 -6.94 1.44
C LEU A 41 -6.32 -6.46 1.24
N ILE A 42 -5.35 -7.38 1.13
CA ILE A 42 -3.94 -7.03 0.90
C ILE A 42 -3.79 -6.22 -0.40
N ASN A 43 -4.45 -6.65 -1.48
CA ASN A 43 -4.39 -5.93 -2.75
C ASN A 43 -4.98 -4.52 -2.64
N LYS A 44 -6.08 -4.36 -1.90
CA LYS A 44 -6.66 -3.03 -1.62
C LYS A 44 -5.70 -2.17 -0.80
N THR A 45 -5.16 -2.68 0.30
CA THR A 45 -4.20 -1.96 1.15
C THR A 45 -2.96 -1.52 0.36
N LYS A 46 -2.45 -2.36 -0.54
CA LYS A 46 -1.34 -1.99 -1.44
C LYS A 46 -1.71 -0.85 -2.37
N LYS A 47 -2.90 -0.90 -2.99
CA LYS A 47 -3.39 0.17 -3.86
C LYS A 47 -3.58 1.48 -3.11
N ASP A 48 -4.20 1.41 -1.93
CA ASP A 48 -4.42 2.58 -1.06
C ASP A 48 -3.08 3.20 -0.63
N ALA A 49 -2.07 2.38 -0.29
CA ALA A 49 -0.73 2.86 0.06
C ALA A 49 -0.05 3.59 -1.12
N GLN A 50 -0.16 3.06 -2.34
CA GLN A 50 0.41 3.70 -3.54
C GLN A 50 -0.27 5.04 -3.88
N VAL A 51 -1.57 5.17 -3.62
CA VAL A 51 -2.26 6.46 -3.79
C VAL A 51 -1.84 7.45 -2.70
N ALA A 52 -1.69 6.99 -1.46
CA ALA A 52 -1.18 7.84 -0.37
C ALA A 52 0.24 8.35 -0.66
N GLU A 53 1.11 7.50 -1.21
CA GLU A 53 2.45 7.86 -1.68
C GLU A 53 2.39 8.93 -2.79
N ALA A 54 1.49 8.79 -3.76
CA ALA A 54 1.28 9.80 -4.80
C ALA A 54 0.85 11.16 -4.22
N VAL A 55 -0.05 11.17 -3.23
CA VAL A 55 -0.46 12.40 -2.52
C VAL A 55 0.72 13.03 -1.79
N GLN A 56 1.54 12.22 -1.12
CA GLN A 56 2.75 12.69 -0.43
C GLN A 56 3.74 13.34 -1.41
N ILE A 57 3.94 12.75 -2.59
CA ILE A 57 4.78 13.29 -3.66
C ILE A 57 4.27 14.66 -4.13
N VAL A 58 2.96 14.80 -4.37
CA VAL A 58 2.37 16.09 -4.78
C VAL A 58 2.50 17.14 -3.67
N ASN A 59 2.31 16.76 -2.41
CA ASN A 59 2.49 17.67 -1.29
C ASN A 59 3.94 18.11 -1.12
N ALA A 60 4.90 17.20 -1.30
CA ALA A 60 6.32 17.54 -1.33
C ALA A 60 6.64 18.52 -2.46
N ALA A 61 6.08 18.30 -3.65
CA ALA A 61 6.24 19.21 -4.80
C ALA A 61 5.72 20.62 -4.51
N LYS A 62 4.57 20.75 -3.84
CA LYS A 62 4.03 22.05 -3.41
C LYS A 62 4.96 22.81 -2.48
N LEU A 63 5.50 22.11 -1.48
CA LEU A 63 6.44 22.69 -0.52
C LEU A 63 7.70 23.16 -1.24
N TYR A 64 8.23 22.35 -2.17
CA TYR A 64 9.41 22.70 -2.95
C TYR A 64 9.18 23.92 -3.87
N ILE A 65 8.03 24.02 -4.54
CA ILE A 65 7.73 25.16 -5.43
C ILE A 65 7.60 26.48 -4.67
N THR A 66 7.22 26.42 -3.38
CA THR A 66 7.18 27.60 -2.51
C THR A 66 8.58 28.21 -2.33
N THR A 67 9.64 27.39 -2.28
CA THR A 67 11.02 27.88 -2.21
C THR A 67 11.66 28.08 -3.58
N ASN A 68 11.22 27.34 -4.61
CA ASN A 68 11.85 27.28 -5.93
C ASN A 68 10.82 27.42 -7.07
N PRO A 69 10.19 28.61 -7.24
CA PRO A 69 9.01 28.80 -8.08
C PRO A 69 9.24 28.69 -9.60
N ALA A 70 10.49 28.65 -10.06
CA ALA A 70 10.83 28.55 -11.48
C ALA A 70 10.93 27.09 -11.99
N THR A 71 10.84 26.11 -11.10
CA THR A 71 11.01 24.69 -11.44
C THR A 71 9.70 24.12 -11.98
N GLN A 72 9.72 23.52 -13.17
CA GLN A 72 8.51 22.96 -13.78
C GLN A 72 8.46 21.43 -13.77
N ASN A 73 9.62 20.78 -13.71
CA ASN A 73 9.73 19.31 -13.64
C ASN A 73 10.50 18.95 -12.38
N LEU A 74 9.83 18.27 -11.47
CA LEU A 74 10.39 17.82 -10.20
C LEU A 74 10.57 16.31 -10.25
N THR A 75 11.78 15.86 -9.96
CA THR A 75 12.12 14.44 -9.86
C THR A 75 12.31 14.04 -8.39
N HIS A 76 12.54 12.75 -8.15
CA HIS A 76 12.85 12.24 -6.82
C HIS A 76 13.97 13.02 -6.11
N ASP A 77 15.05 13.36 -6.82
CA ASP A 77 16.19 14.07 -6.23
C ASP A 77 15.82 15.45 -5.69
N ASN A 78 14.86 16.14 -6.31
CA ASN A 78 14.39 17.44 -5.83
C ASN A 78 13.51 17.32 -4.59
N LEU A 79 12.77 16.21 -4.47
CA LEU A 79 11.76 16.02 -3.42
C LEU A 79 12.23 15.13 -2.28
N LYS A 80 13.39 14.49 -2.39
CA LYS A 80 13.94 13.52 -1.43
C LYS A 80 13.93 14.00 0.02
N SER A 81 14.21 15.29 0.26
CA SER A 81 14.21 15.87 1.63
C SER A 81 12.81 16.08 2.21
N TYR A 82 11.77 16.01 1.38
CA TYR A 82 10.37 16.24 1.73
C TYR A 82 9.55 14.94 1.72
N LEU A 83 10.18 13.80 1.42
CA LEU A 83 9.54 12.50 1.31
C LEU A 83 10.00 11.57 2.42
N GLU A 84 9.06 10.81 2.96
CA GLU A 84 9.32 9.74 3.91
C GLU A 84 9.01 8.40 3.24
N LYS A 85 10.03 7.55 3.08
CA LYS A 85 9.90 6.15 2.63
C LYS A 85 9.12 5.97 1.31
N VAL A 86 9.50 6.75 0.31
CA VAL A 86 9.06 6.59 -1.08
C VAL A 86 10.14 5.84 -1.82
N ASP A 87 9.88 4.58 -2.15
CA ASP A 87 10.85 3.70 -2.83
C ASP A 87 10.83 3.90 -4.36
N ASP A 88 9.74 4.46 -4.90
CA ASP A 88 9.65 4.79 -6.33
C ASP A 88 10.46 6.06 -6.64
N THR A 89 11.44 5.95 -7.53
CA THR A 89 12.28 7.07 -7.98
C THR A 89 11.97 7.50 -9.41
N SER A 90 11.05 6.82 -10.09
CA SER A 90 10.81 6.97 -11.53
C SER A 90 9.78 8.05 -11.87
N TYR A 91 9.07 8.56 -10.86
CA TYR A 91 8.01 9.53 -11.04
C TYR A 91 8.54 10.92 -11.44
N ILE A 92 7.66 11.69 -12.10
CA ILE A 92 7.90 13.09 -12.43
C ILE A 92 6.66 13.90 -12.02
N VAL A 93 6.86 14.99 -11.28
CA VAL A 93 5.81 15.97 -11.01
C VAL A 93 6.00 17.17 -11.92
N THR A 94 5.02 17.42 -12.80
CA THR A 94 4.96 18.61 -13.63
C THR A 94 4.14 19.69 -12.95
N VAL A 95 4.68 20.90 -12.90
CA VAL A 95 4.04 22.07 -12.29
C VAL A 95 3.64 23.03 -13.40
N GLY A 96 2.34 23.20 -13.59
CA GLY A 96 1.75 24.22 -14.44
C GLY A 96 1.36 25.46 -13.63
N LYS A 97 1.27 26.60 -14.30
CA LYS A 97 0.70 27.82 -13.74
C LYS A 97 -0.35 28.34 -14.72
N ASP A 98 -1.58 28.52 -14.26
CA ASP A 98 -2.63 29.08 -15.09
C ASP A 98 -2.52 30.62 -15.18
N SER A 99 -3.34 31.21 -16.06
CA SER A 99 -3.39 32.65 -16.28
C SER A 99 -3.83 33.45 -15.05
N GLU A 100 -4.39 32.79 -14.02
CA GLU A 100 -4.83 33.37 -12.74
C GLU A 100 -3.75 33.24 -11.65
N GLY A 101 -2.63 32.58 -11.97
CA GLY A 101 -1.49 32.40 -11.10
C GLY A 101 -1.60 31.23 -10.13
N LYS A 102 -2.60 30.37 -10.27
CA LYS A 102 -2.76 29.14 -9.50
C LYS A 102 -1.87 28.04 -10.07
N PHE A 103 -1.20 27.33 -9.18
CA PHE A 103 -0.33 26.21 -9.53
C PHE A 103 -1.15 24.93 -9.71
N THR A 104 -0.91 24.20 -10.80
CA THR A 104 -1.45 22.87 -11.06
C THR A 104 -0.32 21.85 -10.97
N TYR A 105 -0.55 20.77 -10.23
CA TYR A 105 0.42 19.69 -10.04
C TYR A 105 -0.08 18.44 -10.73
N THR A 106 0.77 17.87 -11.59
CA THR A 106 0.46 16.66 -12.34
C THR A 106 1.53 15.63 -12.08
N LEU A 107 1.15 14.48 -11.51
CA LEU A 107 2.04 13.36 -11.29
C LEU A 107 2.02 12.43 -12.52
N LYS A 108 3.19 12.02 -12.99
CA LYS A 108 3.36 11.06 -14.08
C LYS A 108 4.30 9.93 -13.65
N ASN A 109 4.14 8.77 -14.30
CA ASN A 109 5.00 7.60 -14.13
C ASN A 109 5.09 7.13 -12.67
N HIS A 110 3.93 7.06 -12.00
CA HIS A 110 3.79 6.54 -10.63
C HIS A 110 2.53 5.69 -10.53
N ASN A 111 2.64 4.50 -9.94
CA ASN A 111 1.53 3.53 -9.94
C ASN A 111 0.27 4.04 -9.21
N GLY A 112 0.45 4.88 -8.20
CA GLY A 112 -0.67 5.54 -7.51
C GLY A 112 -1.53 6.41 -8.42
N GLY A 113 -0.95 6.97 -9.48
CA GLY A 113 -1.71 7.75 -10.47
C GLY A 113 -2.63 6.90 -11.32
N ASN A 114 -2.12 5.79 -11.82
CA ASN A 114 -2.89 4.86 -12.65
C ASN A 114 -4.05 4.24 -11.84
N ILE A 115 -3.82 3.97 -10.55
CA ILE A 115 -4.85 3.47 -9.62
C ILE A 115 -5.95 4.51 -9.35
N ALA A 116 -5.58 5.77 -9.11
CA ALA A 116 -6.55 6.84 -8.89
C ALA A 116 -7.39 7.14 -10.14
N ALA A 117 -6.77 7.06 -11.33
CA ALA A 117 -7.43 7.25 -12.62
C ALA A 117 -8.31 6.06 -13.05
N LYS A 118 -8.24 4.91 -12.37
CA LYS A 118 -8.84 3.63 -12.82
C LYS A 118 -8.47 3.30 -14.28
N SER A 119 -7.23 3.62 -14.66
CA SER A 119 -6.71 3.49 -16.03
C SER A 119 -5.41 2.69 -15.98
N ASP A 120 -5.27 1.69 -16.86
CA ASP A 120 -4.08 0.85 -16.97
C ASP A 120 -2.97 1.48 -17.84
N GLU A 121 -3.21 2.67 -18.39
CA GLU A 121 -2.19 3.47 -19.10
C GLU A 121 -1.53 4.47 -18.14
N ASP A 122 -0.27 4.85 -18.42
CA ASP A 122 0.46 5.91 -17.68
C ASP A 122 -0.30 7.24 -17.79
N THR A 123 -1.20 7.46 -16.84
CA THR A 123 -2.16 8.55 -16.91
C THR A 123 -1.63 9.70 -16.08
N SER A 124 -1.52 10.86 -16.71
CA SER A 124 -1.19 12.11 -16.01
C SER A 124 -2.38 12.49 -15.13
N ILE A 125 -2.21 12.37 -13.82
CA ILE A 125 -3.29 12.63 -12.86
C ILE A 125 -3.10 13.96 -12.15
N THR A 126 -4.22 14.67 -11.95
CA THR A 126 -4.23 15.93 -11.22
C THR A 126 -4.45 15.69 -9.73
N GLU A 127 -4.06 16.66 -8.91
CA GLU A 127 -4.26 16.60 -7.45
C GLU A 127 -5.73 16.37 -7.04
N ASP A 128 -6.68 16.97 -7.76
CA ASP A 128 -8.11 16.82 -7.50
C ASP A 128 -8.58 15.36 -7.64
N ASP A 129 -7.94 14.61 -8.54
CA ASP A 129 -8.24 13.20 -8.76
C ASP A 129 -7.68 12.30 -7.64
N LEU A 130 -6.52 12.67 -7.08
CA LEU A 130 -5.93 11.98 -5.93
C LEU A 130 -6.74 12.19 -4.65
N LEU A 131 -7.23 13.40 -4.40
CA LEU A 131 -8.00 13.73 -3.21
C LEU A 131 -9.36 13.00 -3.20
N LYS A 132 -10.05 12.95 -4.36
CA LYS A 132 -11.29 12.17 -4.52
C LYS A 132 -11.11 10.69 -4.23
N PHE A 133 -9.98 10.10 -4.61
CA PHE A 133 -9.69 8.70 -4.30
C PHE A 133 -9.39 8.48 -2.81
N SER A 134 -8.70 9.43 -2.19
CA SER A 134 -8.39 9.39 -0.75
C SER A 134 -9.62 9.61 0.15
N GLY A 135 -10.80 9.90 -0.42
CA GLY A 135 -12.05 10.09 0.32
C GLY A 135 -12.13 11.41 1.07
N ASN A 136 -11.42 12.44 0.60
CA ASN A 136 -11.38 13.78 1.20
C ASN A 136 -11.93 14.84 0.25
#